data_AF-E8WZX2-F1
#
_entry.id   AF-E8WZX2-F1
#
_cell.length_a   1.000
_cell.length_b   1.000
_cell.length_c   1.000
_cell.angle_alpha   90.00
_cell.angle_beta   90.00
_cell.angle_gamma   90.00
#
_symmetry.space_group_name_H-M   'P 1'
#
loop_
_entity.id
_entity.type
_entity.pdbx_description
1 polymer ?
#
loop_
_entity_poly.entity_id
_entity_poly.type
_entity_poly.pdbx_seq_one_letter_code
_entity_poly.pdbx_strand_id
1 'polypeptide(L)' 'MTEELQHLIESARTRPFPEEEREAQRRSFAYGNTKIENNLITREMVAEQDERLKREMQGR' A
#
# COMPACT_ATOMS: atom_id res chain seq x y z
N MET A 1 11.91 14.87 -21.96
CA MET A 1 10.56 14.68 -21.37
C MET A 1 9.58 15.27 -22.36
N THR A 2 8.52 14.57 -22.76
CA THR A 2 7.49 15.17 -23.61
C THR A 2 6.57 16.07 -22.78
N GLU A 3 5.86 16.99 -23.43
CA GLU A 3 4.92 17.90 -22.74
C GLU A 3 3.78 17.12 -22.08
N GLU A 4 3.30 16.06 -22.74
CA GLU A 4 2.25 15.20 -22.22
C GLU A 4 2.70 14.43 -20.97
N LEU A 5 3.93 13.93 -20.95
CA LEU A 5 4.49 13.25 -19.78
C LEU A 5 4.67 14.24 -18.62
N GLN A 6 5.12 15.46 -18.89
CA GLN A 6 5.24 16.51 -17.89
C GLN A 6 3.88 16.85 -17.25
N HIS A 7 2.84 16.99 -18.08
CA HIS A 7 1.47 17.25 -17.62
C HIS A 7 0.92 16.13 -16.72
N LEU A 8 1.18 14.87 -17.07
CA LEU A 8 0.78 13.72 -16.24
C LEU A 8 1.50 13.71 -14.88
N ILE A 9 2.80 14.02 -14.86
CA ILE A 9 3.58 14.10 -13.62
C ILE A 9 3.05 15.21 -12.71
N GLU A 10 2.77 16.39 -13.27
CA GLU A 10 2.21 17.52 -12.51
C GLU A 10 0.84 17.20 -11.93
N SER A 11 -0.03 16.57 -12.72
CA SER A 11 -1.35 16.12 -12.28
C SER A 11 -1.26 15.08 -11.15
N ALA A 12 -0.32 14.15 -11.24
CA ALA A 12 -0.12 13.11 -10.22
C ALA A 12 0.37 13.68 -8.87
N ARG A 13 1.16 14.76 -8.88
CA ARG A 13 1.70 15.38 -7.65
C ARG A 13 0.62 15.97 -6.75
N THR A 14 -0.48 16.45 -7.32
CA THR A 14 -1.57 17.12 -6.57
C THR A 14 -2.79 16.22 -6.37
N ARG A 15 -2.80 15.02 -6.95
CA ARG A 15 -3.89 14.06 -6.79
C ARG A 15 -4.00 13.68 -5.30
N PRO A 16 -5.19 13.77 -4.70
CA PRO A 16 -5.42 13.23 -3.36
C PRO A 16 -5.04 11.75 -3.29
N PHE A 17 -4.54 11.31 -2.15
CA PHE A 17 -4.24 9.90 -1.90
C PHE A 17 -5.15 9.37 -0.77
N PRO A 18 -6.35 8.86 -1.12
CA PRO A 18 -7.35 8.42 -0.16
C PRO A 18 -6.83 7.35 0.80
N GLU A 19 -7.45 7.25 1.96
CA GLU A 19 -7.06 6.29 3.00
C GLU A 19 -7.10 4.85 2.51
N GLU A 20 -8.15 4.45 1.78
CA GLU A 20 -8.28 3.13 1.18
C GLU A 20 -7.13 2.77 0.24
N GLU A 21 -6.66 3.72 -0.57
CA GLU A 21 -5.54 3.50 -1.49
C GLU A 21 -4.21 3.41 -0.73
N ARG A 22 -4.03 4.24 0.31
CA ARG A 22 -2.86 4.16 1.20
C ARG A 22 -2.78 2.80 1.89
N GLU A 23 -3.90 2.29 2.37
CA GLU A 23 -3.97 0.97 3.01
C GLU A 23 -3.70 -0.16 2.02
N ALA A 24 -4.28 -0.11 0.82
CA ALA A 24 -4.00 -1.07 -0.25
C ALA A 24 -2.52 -1.06 -0.63
N GLN A 25 -1.92 0.13 -0.79
CA GLN A 25 -0.49 0.26 -1.09
C GLN A 25 0.37 -0.30 0.04
N ARG A 26 0.11 0.04 1.30
CA ARG A 26 0.85 -0.48 2.46
C ARG A 26 0.82 -2.01 2.53
N ARG A 27 -0.36 -2.62 2.34
CA ARG A 27 -0.49 -4.09 2.28
C ARG A 27 0.29 -4.68 1.10
N SER A 28 0.26 -4.03 -0.07
CA SER A 28 1.03 -4.48 -1.23
C SER A 28 2.54 -4.45 -0.99
N PHE A 29 3.06 -3.39 -0.35
CA PHE A 29 4.47 -3.31 0.03
C PHE A 29 4.86 -4.38 1.05
N ALA A 30 4.05 -4.56 2.10
CA ALA A 30 4.29 -5.60 3.10
C ALA A 30 4.32 -7.00 2.47
N TYR A 31 3.36 -7.32 1.59
CA TYR A 31 3.35 -8.57 0.84
C TYR A 31 4.57 -8.70 -0.07
N GLY A 32 4.90 -7.68 -0.85
CA GLY A 32 6.05 -7.71 -1.77
C GLY A 32 7.35 -8.03 -1.03
N ASN A 33 7.63 -7.30 0.05
CA ASN A 33 8.84 -7.50 0.85
C ASN A 33 8.89 -8.89 1.48
N THR A 34 7.79 -9.34 2.07
CA THR A 34 7.75 -10.62 2.79
C THR A 34 7.72 -11.83 1.85
N LYS A 35 7.09 -11.72 0.68
CA LYS A 35 7.03 -12.78 -0.32
C LYS A 35 8.39 -13.10 -0.93
N ILE A 36 9.24 -12.08 -1.11
CA ILE A 36 10.62 -12.25 -1.58
C ILE A 36 11.39 -13.20 -0.66
N GLU A 37 11.21 -13.04 0.66
CA GLU A 37 11.92 -13.83 1.67
C GLU A 37 11.24 -15.19 1.93
N ASN A 38 9.92 -15.27 1.80
CA ASN A 38 9.18 -16.48 2.11
C ASN A 38 7.98 -16.70 1.16
N ASN A 39 8.13 -17.71 0.29
CA ASN A 39 7.10 -18.09 -0.67
C ASN A 39 5.82 -18.67 -0.05
N LEU A 40 5.80 -19.03 1.24
CA LEU A 40 4.58 -19.48 1.92
C LEU A 40 3.69 -18.32 2.35
N ILE A 41 4.20 -17.10 2.35
CA ILE A 41 3.40 -15.92 2.70
C ILE A 41 2.41 -15.62 1.58
N THR A 42 1.15 -15.39 1.96
CA THR A 42 0.06 -15.05 1.06
C THR A 42 -0.43 -13.62 1.28
N ARG A 43 -1.23 -13.10 0.34
CA ARG A 43 -1.80 -11.75 0.45
C ARG A 43 -2.82 -11.67 1.57
N GLU A 44 -3.56 -12.77 1.78
CA GLU A 44 -4.57 -12.93 2.81
C GLU A 44 -3.93 -12.86 4.20
N MET A 45 -2.81 -13.56 4.42
CA MET A 45 -2.07 -13.48 5.68
C MET A 45 -1.67 -12.04 6.02
N VAL A 46 -1.17 -11.27 5.04
CA VAL A 46 -0.79 -9.87 5.24
C VAL A 46 -2.02 -9.00 5.53
N ALA A 47 -3.14 -9.22 4.86
CA ALA A 47 -4.39 -8.50 5.13
C ALA A 47 -4.92 -8.79 6.53
N GLU A 48 -4.88 -10.04 7.00
CA GLU A 48 -5.29 -10.41 8.35
C GLU A 48 -4.41 -9.77 9.43
N GLN A 49 -3.08 -9.74 9.23
CA GLN A 49 -2.18 -9.07 10.17
C GLN A 49 -2.39 -7.56 10.18
N ASP A 50 -2.71 -6.96 9.04
CA ASP A 50 -3.03 -5.54 8.97
C ASP A 50 -4.26 -5.20 9.83
N GLU A 51 -5.35 -5.94 9.66
CA GLU A 51 -6.57 -5.75 10.45
C GLU A 51 -6.33 -5.99 11.95
N ARG A 52 -5.50 -6.97 12.30
CA ARG A 52 -5.11 -7.20 13.70
C ARG A 52 -4.37 -5.99 14.29
N LEU A 53 -3.39 -5.44 13.57
CA LEU A 53 -2.63 -4.27 14.03
C LEU A 53 -3.52 -3.04 14.20
N LYS A 54 -4.45 -2.80 13.27
CA LYS A 54 -5.43 -1.70 13.40
C LYS A 54 -6.23 -1.81 14.71
N ARG A 55 -6.71 -3.01 15.05
CA ARG A 55 -7.45 -3.26 16.31
C ARG A 55 -6.57 -3.02 17.54
N GLU A 56 -5.33 -3.50 17.51
CA GLU A 56 -4.37 -3.29 18.61
C GLU A 56 -4.05 -1.81 18.83
N MET A 57 -4.01 -1.01 17.75
CA MET A 57 -3.80 0.44 17.84
C MET A 57 -5.03 1.21 18.34
N GLN A 58 -6.25 0.74 18.05
CA GLN A 58 -7.49 1.37 18.51
C GLN A 58 -7.78 1.13 20.00
N GLY A 59 -7.21 0.07 20.58
CA GLY A 59 -7.35 -0.27 22.01
C GLY A 59 -6.27 0.34 22.92
N ARG A 60 -5.33 1.12 22.37
CA ARG A 60 -4.28 1.84 23.09
C ARG A 60 -4.64 3.31 23.24
#